data_AF-A0A0C3ALF6-F1
#
_entry.id   AF-A0A0C3ALF6-F1
#
_cell.length_a   1.000
_cell.length_b   1.000
_cell.length_c   1.000
_cell.angle_alpha   90.00
_cell.angle_beta   90.00
_cell.angle_gamma   90.00
#
_symmetry.space_group_name_H-M   'P 1'
#
loop_
_entity.id
_entity.type
_entity.pdbx_description
1 polymer ?
#
loop_
_entity_poly.entity_id
_entity_poly.type
_entity_poly.pdbx_seq_one_letter_code
_entity_poly.pdbx_strand_id
1 'polypeptide(L)'
;MQSNYKEAAGVLKKARDQFIGIGNQLGAAQCSQCLGDILCMQHNYREAASVLKKARDHLGNILHMQSNYKEAANVLKKAQDQFIGIGNQFGAAQCSRSLGNILGMQPKHEAANVLKKA
;
A
#
# COMPACT_ATOMS: atom_id res chain seq x y z
N MET A 1 -19.66 6.81 -25.63
CA MET A 1 -19.55 6.55 -24.17
C MET A 1 -18.98 5.16 -23.86
N GLN A 2 -19.57 4.05 -24.34
CA GLN A 2 -19.07 2.69 -24.04
C GLN A 2 -17.65 2.40 -24.54
N SER A 3 -17.24 2.97 -25.68
CA SER A 3 -15.88 2.81 -26.21
C SER A 3 -14.82 3.39 -25.26
N ASN A 4 -15.10 4.53 -24.64
CA ASN A 4 -14.18 5.20 -23.70
C ASN A 4 -13.98 4.37 -22.42
N TYR A 5 -15.02 3.66 -21.95
CA TYR A 5 -14.91 2.77 -20.80
C TYR A 5 -14.03 1.54 -21.09
N LYS A 6 -14.10 0.98 -22.30
CA LYS A 6 -13.23 -0.13 -22.71
C LYS A 6 -11.77 0.31 -22.79
N GLU A 7 -11.52 1.52 -23.31
CA GLU A 7 -10.18 2.10 -23.38
C GLU A 7 -9.62 2.37 -21.98
N ALA A 8 -10.40 2.99 -21.10
CA ALA A 8 -10.04 3.22 -19.71
C ALA A 8 -9.73 1.91 -18.95
N ALA A 9 -10.52 0.85 -19.16
CA ALA A 9 -10.24 -0.47 -18.61
C ALA A 9 -8.92 -1.05 -19.12
N GLY A 10 -8.59 -0.83 -20.40
CA GLY A 10 -7.31 -1.24 -20.99
C GLY A 10 -6.12 -0.52 -20.33
N VAL A 11 -6.22 0.80 -20.13
CA VAL A 11 -5.19 1.60 -19.44
C VAL A 11 -5.02 1.15 -17.99
N LEU A 12 -6.11 0.92 -17.25
CA LEU A 12 -6.04 0.49 -15.86
C LEU A 12 -5.45 -0.90 -15.69
N LYS A 13 -5.69 -1.83 -16.62
CA LYS A 13 -5.03 -3.15 -16.60
C LYS A 13 -3.52 -3.00 -16.77
N LYS A 14 -3.06 -2.20 -17.74
CA LYS A 14 -1.62 -1.92 -17.93
C LYS A 14 -0.99 -1.27 -16.69
N ALA A 15 -1.65 -0.27 -16.12
CA ALA A 15 -1.18 0.40 -14.91
C ALA A 15 -1.09 -0.56 -13.72
N ARG A 16 -2.09 -1.43 -13.53
CA ARG A 16 -2.08 -2.47 -12.51
C ARG A 16 -0.87 -3.40 -12.67
N ASP A 17 -0.62 -3.88 -13.88
CA ASP A 17 0.46 -4.83 -14.14
C ASP A 17 1.84 -4.17 -13.95
N GLN A 18 1.98 -2.89 -14.34
CA GLN A 18 3.17 -2.08 -14.03
C GLN A 18 3.37 -1.91 -12.51
N PHE A 19 2.30 -1.59 -11.77
CA PHE A 19 2.38 -1.47 -10.32
C PHE A 19 2.76 -2.79 -9.64
N ILE A 20 2.25 -3.92 -10.11
CA ILE A 20 2.68 -5.25 -9.67
C ILE A 20 4.17 -5.45 -9.95
N GLY A 21 4.63 -5.11 -11.17
CA GLY A 21 6.02 -5.26 -11.58
C GLY A 21 7.03 -4.46 -10.73
N ILE A 22 6.64 -3.28 -10.24
CA ILE A 22 7.48 -2.47 -9.34
C ILE A 22 7.23 -2.75 -7.85
N GLY A 23 6.38 -3.73 -7.52
CA GLY A 23 6.04 -4.10 -6.14
C GLY A 23 5.04 -3.18 -5.44
N ASN A 24 4.47 -2.18 -6.13
CA ASN A 24 3.45 -1.29 -5.58
C ASN A 24 2.07 -1.95 -5.50
N GLN A 25 1.86 -2.74 -4.45
CA GLN A 25 0.60 -3.44 -4.22
C GLN A 25 -0.59 -2.48 -3.98
N LEU A 26 -0.35 -1.30 -3.41
CA LEU A 26 -1.40 -0.30 -3.16
C LEU A 26 -1.94 0.27 -4.48
N GLY A 27 -1.04 0.67 -5.38
CA GLY A 27 -1.40 1.16 -6.72
C GLY A 27 -2.11 0.08 -7.55
N ALA A 28 -1.66 -1.17 -7.50
CA ALA A 28 -2.32 -2.28 -8.17
C ALA A 28 -3.75 -2.52 -7.64
N ALA A 29 -3.95 -2.43 -6.32
CA ALA A 29 -5.26 -2.58 -5.71
C ALA A 29 -6.21 -1.41 -6.05
N GLN A 30 -5.69 -0.17 -6.11
CA GLN A 30 -6.44 1.01 -6.57
C GLN A 30 -6.86 0.88 -8.05
N CYS A 31 -5.96 0.44 -8.93
CA CYS A 31 -6.33 0.17 -10.33
C CYS A 31 -7.43 -0.90 -10.44
N SER A 32 -7.39 -1.92 -9.58
CA SER A 32 -8.42 -2.95 -9.52
C SER A 32 -9.77 -2.41 -9.03
N GLN A 33 -9.77 -1.47 -8.08
CA GLN A 33 -10.99 -0.77 -7.66
C GLN A 33 -11.61 0.02 -8.83
N CYS A 34 -10.82 0.85 -9.51
CA CYS A 34 -11.30 1.62 -10.66
C CYS A 34 -11.81 0.73 -11.81
N LEU A 35 -11.18 -0.43 -12.03
CA LEU A 35 -11.66 -1.42 -12.99
C LEU A 35 -13.05 -1.96 -12.62
N GLY A 36 -13.27 -2.24 -11.33
CA GLY A 36 -14.57 -2.63 -10.81
C GLY A 36 -15.64 -1.57 -11.02
N ASP A 37 -15.32 -0.30 -10.79
CA ASP A 37 -16.25 0.81 -11.00
C ASP A 37 -16.61 0.98 -12.48
N ILE A 38 -15.65 0.81 -13.39
CA ILE A 38 -15.90 0.82 -14.84
C ILE A 38 -16.79 -0.35 -15.26
N LEU A 39 -16.58 -1.55 -14.69
CA LEU A 39 -17.44 -2.71 -14.97
C LEU A 39 -18.88 -2.47 -14.50
N CYS A 40 -19.08 -1.77 -13.38
CA CYS A 40 -20.40 -1.30 -12.96
C CYS A 40 -21.03 -0.36 -13.98
N MET A 41 -20.27 0.60 -14.52
CA MET A 41 -20.73 1.52 -15.57
C MET A 41 -21.03 0.82 -16.91
N GLN A 42 -20.45 -0.36 -17.13
CA GLN A 42 -20.71 -1.22 -18.29
C GLN A 42 -21.83 -2.25 -18.05
N HIS A 43 -22.56 -2.16 -16.93
CA HIS A 43 -23.61 -3.11 -16.51
C HIS A 43 -23.11 -4.55 -16.29
N ASN A 44 -21.80 -4.76 -16.15
CA ASN A 44 -21.22 -6.07 -15.86
C ASN A 44 -21.06 -6.28 -14.34
N TYR A 45 -22.20 -6.28 -13.65
CA TYR A 45 -22.25 -6.25 -12.19
C TYR A 45 -21.64 -7.49 -11.52
N ARG A 46 -21.75 -8.67 -12.15
CA ARG A 46 -21.21 -9.92 -11.60
C ARG A 46 -19.68 -9.91 -11.57
N GLU A 47 -19.06 -9.48 -12.67
CA GLU A 47 -17.61 -9.34 -12.73
C GLU A 47 -17.13 -8.19 -11.84
N ALA A 48 -17.84 -7.05 -11.86
CA ALA A 48 -17.54 -5.90 -11.01
C ALA A 48 -17.53 -6.26 -9.52
N ALA A 49 -18.53 -7.01 -9.04
CA ALA A 49 -18.61 -7.44 -7.64
C ALA A 49 -17.41 -8.29 -7.23
N SER A 50 -16.97 -9.20 -8.09
CA SER A 50 -15.78 -10.04 -7.84
C SER A 50 -14.51 -9.21 -7.77
N VAL A 51 -14.32 -8.29 -8.71
CA VAL A 51 -13.14 -7.41 -8.77
C VAL A 51 -13.10 -6.45 -7.59
N LEU A 52 -14.22 -5.79 -7.26
CA LEU A 52 -14.31 -4.85 -6.15
C LEU A 52 -14.12 -5.53 -4.80
N LYS A 53 -14.66 -6.74 -4.60
CA LYS A 53 -14.44 -7.49 -3.36
C LYS A 53 -12.96 -7.77 -3.14
N LYS A 54 -12.28 -8.33 -4.15
CA LYS A 54 -10.84 -8.60 -4.07
C LYS A 54 -10.01 -7.35 -3.84
N ALA A 55 -10.36 -6.25 -4.51
CA ALA A 55 -9.68 -4.96 -4.35
C ALA A 55 -9.85 -4.40 -2.93
N ARG A 56 -11.07 -4.46 -2.37
CA ARG A 56 -11.36 -4.03 -0.99
C ARG A 56 -10.61 -4.88 0.04
N ASP A 57 -10.62 -6.20 -0.12
CA ASP A 57 -9.91 -7.11 0.79
C ASP A 57 -8.39 -6.82 0.76
N HIS A 58 -7.80 -6.63 -0.43
CA HIS A 58 -6.38 -6.27 -0.55
C HIS A 58 -6.06 -4.90 0.05
N LEU A 59 -6.86 -3.87 -0.27
CA LEU A 59 -6.69 -2.52 0.28
C LEU A 59 -6.80 -2.52 1.81
N GLY A 60 -7.80 -3.23 2.35
CA GLY A 60 -7.99 -3.40 3.79
C GLY A 60 -6.75 -4.00 4.46
N ASN A 61 -6.21 -5.08 3.90
CA ASN A 61 -5.00 -5.72 4.42
C ASN A 61 -3.77 -4.79 4.37
N ILE A 62 -3.58 -4.06 3.27
CA ILE A 62 -2.46 -3.11 3.12
C ILE A 62 -2.58 -1.99 4.16
N LEU A 63 -3.76 -1.40 4.31
CA LEU A 63 -4.00 -0.34 5.28
C LEU A 63 -3.83 -0.82 6.71
N HIS A 64 -4.31 -2.02 7.04
CA HIS A 64 -4.12 -2.62 8.35
C HIS A 64 -2.63 -2.82 8.67
N MET A 65 -1.86 -3.39 7.73
CA MET A 65 -0.41 -3.55 7.87
C MET A 65 0.29 -2.19 8.05
N GLN A 66 -0.09 -1.17 7.28
CA GLN A 66 0.46 0.18 7.41
C GLN A 66 0.16 0.81 8.78
N SER A 67 -1.04 0.59 9.33
CA SER A 67 -1.39 1.03 10.69
C SER A 67 -0.50 0.36 11.73
N ASN A 68 -0.40 -0.97 11.68
CA ASN A 68 0.42 -1.74 12.63
C ASN A 68 1.89 -1.33 12.57
N TYR A 69 2.44 -1.08 11.38
CA TYR A 69 3.82 -0.59 11.25
C TYR A 69 4.02 0.80 11.86
N LYS A 70 3.07 1.72 11.66
CA LYS A 70 3.11 3.06 12.29
C LYS A 70 3.01 2.97 13.81
N GLU A 71 2.13 2.13 14.32
CA GLU A 71 1.97 1.89 15.75
C GLU A 71 3.24 1.26 16.36
N ALA A 72 3.78 0.22 15.73
CA ALA A 72 5.03 -0.42 16.15
C ALA A 72 6.20 0.58 16.15
N ALA A 73 6.32 1.43 15.13
CA ALA A 73 7.34 2.46 15.08
C ALA A 73 7.19 3.48 16.24
N ASN A 74 5.97 3.89 16.56
CA ASN A 74 5.71 4.78 17.70
C ASN A 74 6.12 4.14 19.04
N VAL A 75 5.79 2.85 19.23
CA VAL A 75 6.18 2.11 20.44
C VAL A 75 7.70 2.00 20.54
N LEU A 76 8.37 1.65 19.45
CA LEU A 76 9.83 1.54 19.42
C LEU A 76 10.54 2.87 19.68
N LYS A 77 9.99 3.98 19.16
CA LYS A 77 10.53 5.33 19.42
C LYS A 77 10.42 5.70 20.90
N LYS A 78 9.25 5.44 21.53
CA LYS A 78 9.08 5.66 22.97
C LYS A 78 10.05 4.80 23.80
N ALA A 79 10.22 3.53 23.44
CA ALA A 79 11.16 2.64 24.11
C ALA A 79 12.62 3.11 23.94
N GLN A 80 12.97 3.60 22.75
CA GLN A 80 14.29 4.18 22.47
C GLN A 80 14.56 5.38 23.39
N ASP A 81 13.63 6.33 23.48
CA ASP A 81 13.75 7.52 24.33
C ASP A 81 13.96 7.14 25.81
N GLN A 82 13.23 6.12 26.29
CA GLN A 82 13.39 5.59 27.64
C GLN A 82 14.78 4.98 27.86
N PHE A 83 15.26 4.14 26.93
CA PHE A 83 16.59 3.54 27.03
C PHE A 83 17.71 4.58 27.02
N ILE A 84 17.57 5.64 26.21
CA ILE A 84 18.49 6.78 26.21
C ILE A 84 18.47 7.48 27.58
N GLY A 85 17.28 7.74 28.14
CA GLY A 85 17.12 8.41 29.42
C GLY A 85 17.76 7.68 30.62
N ILE A 86 17.84 6.35 30.57
CA ILE A 86 18.50 5.53 31.61
C ILE A 86 19.97 5.19 31.29
N GLY A 87 20.53 5.74 30.20
CA GLY A 87 21.90 5.46 29.77
C GLY A 87 22.13 4.07 29.15
N ASN A 88 21.07 3.31 28.85
CA ASN A 88 21.18 1.99 28.23
C ASN A 88 21.30 2.11 26.70
N GLN A 89 22.53 2.31 26.24
CA GLN A 89 22.83 2.45 24.82
C GLN A 89 22.54 1.20 23.99
N PHE A 90 22.67 0.00 24.58
CA PHE A 90 22.38 -1.25 23.89
C PHE A 90 20.89 -1.39 23.57
N GLY A 91 20.01 -1.08 24.53
CA GLY A 91 18.56 -1.07 24.33
C GLY A 91 18.13 -0.06 23.26
N ALA A 92 18.70 1.15 23.30
CA ALA A 92 18.43 2.18 22.30
C ALA A 92 18.86 1.75 20.89
N ALA A 93 20.01 1.09 20.74
CA ALA A 93 20.49 0.56 19.46
C ALA A 93 19.58 -0.55 18.90
N GLN A 94 19.03 -1.42 19.75
CA GLN A 94 18.06 -2.44 19.34
C GLN A 94 16.77 -1.81 18.83
N CYS A 95 16.26 -0.77 19.50
CA CYS A 95 15.10 -0.02 19.01
C CYS A 95 15.38 0.63 17.65
N SER A 96 16.56 1.24 17.46
CA SER A 96 17.00 1.80 16.16
C SER A 96 17.01 0.75 15.05
N ARG A 97 17.52 -0.46 15.34
CA ARG A 97 17.55 -1.56 14.36
C ARG A 97 16.14 -1.99 13.96
N SER A 98 15.25 -2.15 14.93
CA SER A 98 13.84 -2.52 14.67
C SER A 98 13.10 -1.43 13.90
N LEU A 99 13.33 -0.16 14.21
CA LEU A 99 12.81 0.97 13.44
C LEU A 99 13.32 0.95 12.00
N GLY A 100 14.62 0.70 11.80
CA GLY A 100 15.21 0.53 10.47
C GLY A 100 14.58 -0.63 9.69
N ASN A 101 14.26 -1.74 10.34
CA ASN A 101 13.56 -2.86 9.69
C ASN A 101 12.14 -2.48 9.27
N ILE A 102 11.37 -1.80 10.12
CA ILE A 102 10.01 -1.33 9.79
C ILE A 102 10.06 -0.32 8.63
N LEU A 103 10.99 0.64 8.70
CA LEU A 103 11.24 1.63 7.65
C LEU A 103 11.87 1.02 6.39
N GLY A 104 12.42 -0.20 6.45
CA GLY A 104 12.88 -0.96 5.29
C GLY A 104 11.78 -1.83 4.66
N MET A 105 10.77 -2.20 5.45
CA MET A 105 9.57 -2.90 4.97
C MET A 105 8.50 -1.94 4.43
N GLN A 106 8.41 -0.71 4.94
CA GLN A 106 7.55 0.36 4.40
C GLN A 106 7.83 0.80 2.95
N PRO A 107 9.09 0.97 2.47
CA PRO A 107 9.40 1.48 1.14
C PRO A 107 9.00 0.53 0.01
N LYS A 108 8.73 -0.75 0.27
CA LYS A 108 8.08 -1.62 -0.71
C LYS A 108 6.62 -1.22 -0.99
N HIS A 109 5.99 -0.47 -0.09
CA HIS A 109 4.64 0.06 -0.25
C HIS A 109 4.62 1.56 -0.59
N GLU A 110 5.71 2.30 -0.32
CA GLU A 110 5.79 3.77 -0.53
C GLU A 110 6.68 4.23 -1.69
N ALA A 111 7.46 3.37 -2.34
CA ALA A 111 8.23 3.72 -3.55
C ALA A 111 7.36 4.28 -4.71
N ALA A 112 6.04 4.22 -4.57
CA ALA A 112 5.06 4.78 -5.49
C ALA A 112 4.84 6.30 -5.42
N ASN A 113 5.28 7.00 -4.37
CA ASN A 113 4.96 8.42 -4.19
C ASN A 113 6.05 9.41 -4.65
N VAL A 114 7.22 8.93 -5.10
CA VAL A 114 8.35 9.81 -5.48
C VAL A 114 8.45 10.06 -7.00
N LEU A 115 7.83 9.25 -7.86
CA LEU A 115 7.88 9.46 -9.32
C LEU A 115 6.84 10.48 -9.86
N LYS A 116 6.50 11.51 -9.08
CA LYS A 116 5.70 12.66 -9.56
C LYS A 116 6.47 13.99 -9.63
N LYS A 117 7.78 14.01 -9.38
CA LYS A 117 8.62 15.19 -9.63
C LYS A 117 10.01 14.82 -10.15
N ALA A 118 10.08 14.41 -11.41
CA ALA A 118 11.26 14.54 -12.26
C ALA A 118 10.78 14.69 -13.71
#